data_AF-A0A357EJZ5-F1
#
_entry.id   AF-A0A357EJZ5-F1
#
_cell.length_a   1.000
_cell.length_b   1.000
_cell.length_c   1.000
_cell.angle_alpha   90.00
_cell.angle_beta   90.00
_cell.angle_gamma   90.00
#
_symmetry.space_group_name_H-M   'P 1'
#
loop_
_entity.id
_entity.type
_entity.pdbx_description
1 polymer ?
#
loop_
_entity_poly.entity_id
_entity_poly.type
_entity_poly.pdbx_seq_one_letter_code
_entity_poly.pdbx_strand_id
1 'polypeptide(L)'
;EALQIPADLYLYPQGYLIALLDAAIPMGEAKYFVGKRTILGLFPAAGDKVYAFYMIKTGSYDQVKAQGLSTLQNAWIAIDPANEPIFRTLIDWKQTAFLPTGRVRTPTWVADGAVLIGDAAHAMNPHASQGRMQAMVDAMTLADLLPECLATNDYSAATLKRYEDARRPHVAMLQKLADEQVLFWNTANPLIGFLRDRVFSTLDRNARLRYRVLSTTAGFRKAPPFGMLDRLMAAGFLPDPSARDMAAGGIR
;
A
#
# COMPACT_ATOMS: atom_id res chain seq x y z
N GLU A 1 16.57 -2.53 -18.66
CA GLU A 1 17.34 -2.38 -19.92
C GLU A 1 18.85 -2.37 -19.68
N ALA A 2 19.40 -1.41 -18.93
CA ALA A 2 20.86 -1.31 -18.70
C ALA A 2 21.50 -2.60 -18.13
N LEU A 3 20.82 -3.30 -17.22
CA LEU A 3 21.32 -4.56 -16.64
C LEU A 3 20.91 -5.81 -17.42
N GLN A 4 20.21 -5.66 -18.55
CA GLN A 4 19.60 -6.77 -19.30
C GLN A 4 18.69 -7.72 -18.49
N ILE A 5 18.28 -7.30 -17.28
CA ILE A 5 17.28 -7.99 -16.47
C ILE A 5 15.89 -7.64 -17.02
N PRO A 6 15.09 -8.63 -17.45
CA PRO A 6 13.72 -8.38 -17.89
C PRO A 6 12.82 -8.02 -16.71
N ALA A 7 11.85 -7.14 -16.93
CA ALA A 7 10.86 -6.74 -15.95
C ALA A 7 9.45 -7.07 -16.44
N ASP A 8 8.72 -7.86 -15.66
CA ASP A 8 7.29 -8.05 -15.79
C ASP A 8 6.57 -6.88 -15.11
N LEU A 9 6.06 -5.96 -15.93
CA LEU A 9 5.26 -4.81 -15.49
C LEU A 9 3.78 -5.14 -15.65
N TYR A 10 3.07 -5.19 -14.53
CA TYR A 10 1.61 -5.30 -14.51
C TYR A 10 1.00 -3.97 -14.07
N LEU A 11 0.14 -3.38 -14.90
CA LEU A 11 -0.61 -2.17 -14.56
C LEU A 11 -2.03 -2.52 -14.12
N TYR A 12 -2.44 -2.00 -12.96
CA TYR A 12 -3.80 -2.24 -12.49
C TYR A 12 -4.81 -1.33 -13.23
N PRO A 13 -6.07 -1.78 -13.38
CA PRO A 13 -7.12 -1.01 -14.04
C PRO A 13 -7.55 0.26 -13.28
N GLN A 14 -7.19 0.38 -12.00
CA GLN A 14 -7.41 1.57 -11.18
C GLN A 14 -6.10 2.28 -10.87
N GLY A 15 -6.16 3.60 -10.78
CA GLY A 15 -5.11 4.46 -10.24
C GLY A 15 -5.69 5.41 -9.19
N TYR A 16 -4.88 6.35 -8.74
CA TYR A 16 -5.31 7.35 -7.76
C TYR A 16 -5.12 8.76 -8.30
N LEU A 17 -6.16 9.57 -8.19
CA LEU A 17 -6.00 11.02 -8.18
C LEU A 17 -5.57 11.42 -6.78
N ILE A 18 -4.40 12.01 -6.67
CA ILE A 18 -3.88 12.53 -5.40
C ILE A 18 -4.06 14.04 -5.40
N ALA A 19 -4.35 14.62 -4.24
CA ALA A 19 -4.51 16.05 -4.06
C ALA A 19 -3.90 16.51 -2.75
N LEU A 20 -3.32 17.70 -2.76
CA LEU A 20 -2.84 18.38 -1.56
C LEU A 20 -3.77 19.56 -1.25
N LEU A 21 -4.50 19.43 -0.15
CA LEU A 21 -5.56 20.34 0.28
C LEU A 21 -5.10 21.15 1.49
N ASP A 22 -5.59 22.36 1.62
CA ASP A 22 -5.36 23.16 2.82
C ASP A 22 -6.39 22.80 3.89
N ALA A 23 -5.95 22.75 5.15
CA ALA A 23 -6.81 22.45 6.28
C ALA A 23 -6.65 23.55 7.33
N ALA A 24 -7.68 24.38 7.49
CA ALA A 24 -7.69 25.44 8.50
C ALA A 24 -7.59 24.89 9.94
N ILE A 25 -8.04 23.64 10.15
CA ILE A 25 -7.87 22.89 11.39
C ILE A 25 -7.06 21.64 11.06
N PRO A 26 -5.92 21.41 11.73
CA PRO A 26 -5.12 20.22 11.52
C PRO A 26 -5.93 18.93 11.75
N MET A 27 -5.81 17.99 10.82
CA MET A 27 -6.48 16.70 10.93
C MET A 27 -5.69 15.80 11.89
N GLY A 28 -6.31 15.38 13.00
CA GLY A 28 -5.65 14.57 14.02
C GLY A 28 -5.52 13.08 13.67
N GLU A 29 -6.32 12.60 12.71
CA GLU A 29 -6.39 11.18 12.36
C GLU A 29 -6.45 11.00 10.83
N ALA A 30 -5.85 9.93 10.33
CA ALA A 30 -6.03 9.52 8.94
C ALA A 30 -7.37 8.79 8.77
N LYS A 31 -8.08 9.07 7.67
CA LYS A 31 -9.34 8.42 7.32
C LYS A 31 -9.18 7.65 6.01
N TYR A 32 -9.72 6.42 5.96
CA TYR A 32 -9.68 5.57 4.77
C TYR A 32 -11.07 4.99 4.52
N PHE A 33 -11.74 5.48 3.48
CA PHE A 33 -13.10 5.10 3.11
C PHE A 33 -13.09 4.08 1.97
N VAL A 34 -13.82 2.97 2.12
CA VAL A 34 -13.91 1.91 1.09
C VAL A 34 -15.37 1.65 0.72
N GLY A 35 -15.78 2.16 -0.43
CA GLY A 35 -17.11 1.98 -1.01
C GLY A 35 -17.16 0.92 -2.10
N LYS A 36 -18.23 0.94 -2.90
CA LYS A 36 -18.34 0.16 -4.15
C LYS A 36 -17.55 0.89 -5.24
N ARG A 37 -16.43 0.32 -5.70
CA ARG A 37 -15.52 0.98 -6.69
C ARG A 37 -15.13 2.41 -6.33
N THR A 38 -15.13 2.75 -5.06
CA THR A 38 -14.78 4.09 -4.58
C THR A 38 -13.87 3.95 -3.40
N ILE A 39 -12.74 4.65 -3.41
CA ILE A 39 -11.84 4.76 -2.28
C ILE A 39 -11.48 6.23 -2.13
N LEU A 40 -11.59 6.74 -0.91
CA LEU A 40 -11.10 8.06 -0.53
C LEU A 40 -10.23 7.89 0.71
N GLY A 41 -8.98 8.31 0.63
CA GLY A 41 -8.09 8.41 1.78
C GLY A 41 -7.76 9.86 2.08
N LEU A 42 -7.75 10.23 3.35
CA LEU A 42 -7.35 11.54 3.85
C LEU A 42 -6.26 11.33 4.90
N PHE A 43 -5.10 11.94 4.69
CA PHE A 43 -3.94 11.79 5.57
C PHE A 43 -3.43 13.19 5.97
N PRO A 44 -3.13 13.42 7.25
CA PRO A 44 -2.48 14.67 7.64
C PRO A 44 -1.12 14.78 6.97
N ALA A 45 -0.81 15.96 6.45
CA ALA A 45 0.44 16.30 5.80
C ALA A 45 1.05 17.54 6.47
N ALA A 46 2.36 17.74 6.27
CA ALA A 46 3.07 18.85 6.87
C ALA A 46 2.54 20.22 6.38
N GLY A 47 2.57 21.22 7.27
CA GLY A 47 2.20 22.60 6.96
C GLY A 47 0.70 22.84 6.85
N ASP A 48 -0.09 22.25 7.76
CA ASP A 48 -1.56 22.37 7.81
C ASP A 48 -2.25 21.92 6.52
N LYS A 49 -1.73 20.83 5.94
CA LYS A 49 -2.25 20.25 4.70
C LYS A 49 -2.85 18.88 4.93
N VAL A 50 -3.73 18.49 4.02
CA VAL A 50 -4.28 17.15 3.93
C VAL A 50 -3.92 16.55 2.58
N TYR A 51 -3.26 15.40 2.62
CA TYR A 51 -3.05 14.56 1.45
C TYR A 51 -4.29 13.71 1.23
N ALA A 52 -5.02 13.98 0.16
CA ALA A 52 -6.14 13.19 -0.29
C ALA A 52 -5.71 12.26 -1.42
N PHE A 53 -6.22 11.03 -1.44
CA PHE A 53 -6.21 10.20 -2.65
C PHE A 53 -7.58 9.64 -2.91
N TYR A 54 -7.94 9.62 -4.19
CA TYR A 54 -9.24 9.20 -4.67
C TYR A 54 -9.06 8.21 -5.82
N MET A 55 -9.68 7.04 -5.70
CA MET A 55 -9.55 6.00 -6.72
C MET A 55 -10.29 6.39 -7.99
N ILE A 56 -9.59 6.36 -9.12
CA ILE A 56 -10.14 6.58 -10.45
C ILE A 56 -9.69 5.48 -11.40
N LYS A 57 -10.30 5.40 -12.59
CA LYS A 57 -9.85 4.45 -13.61
C LYS A 57 -8.51 4.91 -14.19
N THR A 58 -7.60 3.97 -14.44
CA THR A 58 -6.35 4.30 -15.13
C THR A 58 -6.64 4.94 -16.49
N GLY A 59 -6.01 6.09 -16.74
CA GLY A 59 -6.23 6.88 -17.97
C GLY A 59 -7.47 7.79 -17.96
N SER A 60 -8.24 7.85 -16.87
CA SER A 60 -9.42 8.73 -16.78
C SER A 60 -9.14 10.10 -16.14
N TYR A 61 -7.88 10.46 -15.87
CA TYR A 61 -7.55 11.70 -15.18
C TYR A 61 -8.01 12.94 -15.95
N ASP A 62 -7.76 13.00 -17.26
CA ASP A 62 -8.23 14.13 -18.08
C ASP A 62 -9.75 14.21 -18.20
N GLN A 63 -10.44 13.05 -18.16
CA GLN A 63 -11.91 13.01 -18.13
C GLN A 63 -12.44 13.57 -16.81
N VAL A 64 -11.81 13.24 -15.69
CA VAL A 64 -12.15 13.83 -14.38
C VAL A 64 -11.90 15.33 -14.40
N LYS A 65 -10.81 15.79 -15.03
CA LYS A 65 -10.53 17.23 -15.20
C LYS A 65 -11.61 17.94 -16.01
N ALA A 66 -12.05 17.34 -17.11
CA ALA A 66 -13.10 17.89 -17.97
C ALA A 66 -14.46 18.01 -17.27
N GLN A 67 -14.74 17.19 -16.26
CA GLN A 67 -15.95 17.28 -15.44
C GLN A 67 -15.93 18.44 -14.42
N GLY A 68 -14.77 19.06 -14.22
CA GLY A 68 -14.59 20.23 -13.34
C GLY A 68 -14.37 19.89 -11.87
N LEU A 69 -13.73 20.85 -11.16
CA LEU A 69 -13.37 20.70 -9.75
C LEU A 69 -14.60 20.47 -8.86
N SER A 70 -15.69 21.20 -9.09
CA SER A 70 -16.92 21.09 -8.30
C SER A 70 -17.50 19.68 -8.31
N THR A 71 -17.41 18.96 -9.43
CA THR A 71 -17.86 17.57 -9.53
C THR A 71 -17.04 16.65 -8.64
N LEU A 72 -15.71 16.80 -8.67
CA LEU A 72 -14.80 16.03 -7.82
C LEU A 72 -14.99 16.35 -6.32
N GLN A 73 -15.09 17.64 -5.98
CA GLN A 73 -15.37 18.10 -4.62
C GLN A 73 -16.68 17.50 -4.11
N ASN A 74 -17.76 17.58 -4.90
CA ASN A 74 -19.06 17.04 -4.50
C ASN A 74 -19.03 15.50 -4.33
N ALA A 75 -18.24 14.79 -5.14
CA ALA A 75 -18.02 13.36 -4.95
C ALA A 75 -17.31 13.04 -3.62
N TRP A 76 -16.35 13.86 -3.18
CA TRP A 76 -15.69 13.69 -1.88
C TRP A 76 -16.58 14.09 -0.71
N ILE A 77 -17.33 15.19 -0.84
CA ILE A 77 -18.31 15.65 0.15
C ILE A 77 -19.37 14.58 0.38
N ALA A 78 -19.84 13.90 -0.66
CA ALA A 78 -20.79 12.79 -0.52
C ALA A 78 -20.25 11.61 0.29
N ILE A 79 -18.92 11.43 0.37
CA ILE A 79 -18.27 10.36 1.14
C ILE A 79 -18.02 10.80 2.59
N ASP A 80 -17.53 12.02 2.81
CA ASP A 80 -17.23 12.55 4.14
C ASP A 80 -17.70 14.02 4.28
N PRO A 81 -19.01 14.26 4.50
CA PRO A 81 -19.57 15.62 4.52
C PRO A 81 -18.93 16.54 5.56
N ALA A 82 -18.44 15.98 6.67
CA ALA A 82 -17.81 16.73 7.75
C ALA A 82 -16.53 17.46 7.32
N ASN A 83 -15.90 17.01 6.23
CA ASN A 83 -14.66 17.58 5.67
C ASN A 83 -14.90 18.45 4.43
N GLU A 84 -16.14 18.88 4.17
CA GLU A 84 -16.45 19.80 3.06
C GLU A 84 -15.52 21.02 3.00
N PRO A 85 -15.23 21.75 4.10
CA PRO A 85 -14.36 22.93 4.03
C PRO A 85 -12.97 22.60 3.47
N ILE A 86 -12.42 21.43 3.78
CA ILE A 86 -11.11 20.97 3.26
C ILE A 86 -11.22 20.67 1.77
N PHE A 87 -12.27 19.98 1.33
CA PHE A 87 -12.46 19.66 -0.09
C PHE A 87 -12.63 20.92 -0.95
N ARG A 88 -13.29 21.95 -0.43
CA ARG A 88 -13.46 23.24 -1.13
C ARG A 88 -12.16 24.01 -1.33
N THR A 89 -11.07 23.67 -0.62
CA THR A 89 -9.74 24.26 -0.86
C THR A 89 -9.07 23.76 -2.14
N LEU A 90 -9.64 22.73 -2.79
CA LEU A 90 -9.21 22.32 -4.12
C LEU A 90 -9.71 23.35 -5.16
N ILE A 91 -8.88 24.34 -5.49
CA ILE A 91 -9.22 25.45 -6.39
C ILE A 91 -8.46 25.42 -7.72
N ASP A 92 -7.38 24.64 -7.81
CA ASP A 92 -6.58 24.49 -9.04
C ASP A 92 -6.16 23.01 -9.21
N TRP A 93 -6.21 22.50 -10.44
CA TRP A 93 -5.71 21.18 -10.80
C TRP A 93 -4.22 21.00 -10.54
N LYS A 94 -3.43 22.09 -10.41
CA LYS A 94 -2.04 22.06 -9.95
C LYS A 94 -1.87 21.46 -8.55
N GLN A 95 -2.93 21.45 -7.74
CA GLN A 95 -2.94 20.77 -6.43
C GLN A 95 -3.06 19.25 -6.56
N THR A 96 -3.27 18.73 -7.78
CA THR A 96 -3.54 17.31 -8.02
C THR A 96 -2.48 16.68 -8.91
N ALA A 97 -2.35 15.37 -8.79
CA ALA A 97 -1.58 14.55 -9.72
C ALA A 97 -2.27 13.19 -9.92
N PHE A 98 -1.89 12.49 -10.99
CA PHE A 98 -2.30 11.12 -11.21
C PHE A 98 -1.18 10.16 -10.79
N LEU A 99 -1.51 9.23 -9.90
CA LEU A 99 -0.66 8.14 -9.47
C LEU A 99 -1.12 6.85 -10.16
N PRO A 100 -0.45 6.39 -11.23
CA PRO A 100 -0.70 5.06 -11.77
C PRO A 100 -0.32 4.02 -10.73
N THR A 101 -1.02 2.88 -10.72
CA THR A 101 -0.63 1.75 -9.89
C THR A 101 -0.15 0.60 -10.75
N GLY A 102 0.94 -0.02 -10.31
CA GLY A 102 1.53 -1.15 -11.00
C GLY A 102 2.33 -2.03 -10.07
N ARG A 103 2.75 -3.17 -10.60
CA ARG A 103 3.63 -4.12 -9.94
C ARG A 103 4.77 -4.46 -10.89
N VAL A 104 5.98 -4.50 -10.35
CA VAL A 104 7.18 -4.93 -11.08
C VAL A 104 7.66 -6.25 -10.48
N ARG A 105 7.94 -7.22 -11.34
CA ARG A 105 8.63 -8.46 -10.97
C ARG A 105 9.78 -8.72 -11.91
N THR A 106 10.93 -9.06 -11.36
CA THR A 106 12.15 -9.38 -12.09
C THR A 106 12.68 -10.74 -11.63
N PRO A 107 13.28 -11.54 -12.53
CA PRO A 107 13.78 -12.87 -12.19
C PRO A 107 14.97 -12.81 -11.23
N THR A 108 15.74 -11.73 -11.26
CA THR A 108 16.84 -11.42 -10.34
C THR A 108 16.90 -9.92 -10.08
N TRP A 109 17.48 -9.53 -8.95
CA TRP A 109 17.72 -8.13 -8.58
C TRP A 109 19.20 -7.75 -8.68
N VAL A 110 20.05 -8.65 -9.17
CA VAL A 110 21.50 -8.46 -9.14
C VAL A 110 22.12 -8.78 -10.50
N ALA A 111 23.21 -8.09 -10.79
CA ALA A 111 24.11 -8.33 -11.91
C ALA A 111 25.54 -8.02 -11.43
N ASP A 112 26.55 -8.41 -12.19
CA ASP A 112 27.94 -8.08 -11.84
C ASP A 112 28.08 -6.55 -11.73
N GLY A 113 28.50 -6.08 -10.55
CA GLY A 113 28.69 -4.67 -10.23
C GLY A 113 27.40 -3.86 -10.04
N ALA A 114 26.21 -4.48 -10.00
CA ALA A 114 24.95 -3.75 -9.94
C ALA A 114 23.82 -4.46 -9.18
N VAL A 115 22.96 -3.66 -8.55
CA VAL A 115 21.76 -4.13 -7.83
C VAL A 115 20.54 -3.27 -8.18
N LEU A 116 19.37 -3.89 -8.24
CA LEU A 116 18.07 -3.25 -8.34
C LEU A 116 17.47 -3.08 -6.94
N ILE A 117 16.95 -1.89 -6.64
CA ILE A 117 16.27 -1.57 -5.37
C ILE A 117 14.93 -0.87 -5.63
N GLY A 118 14.05 -0.88 -4.64
CA GLY A 118 12.77 -0.18 -4.69
C GLY A 118 11.90 -0.60 -5.88
N ASP A 119 11.19 0.37 -6.47
CA ASP A 119 10.19 0.10 -7.51
C ASP A 119 10.78 -0.56 -8.77
N ALA A 120 12.06 -0.34 -9.07
CA ALA A 120 12.75 -1.01 -10.19
C ALA A 120 12.89 -2.52 -9.98
N ALA A 121 12.97 -2.98 -8.73
CA ALA A 121 13.07 -4.39 -8.38
C ALA A 121 11.70 -5.01 -8.06
N HIS A 122 10.85 -4.25 -7.36
CA HIS A 122 9.70 -4.83 -6.67
C HIS A 122 8.53 -3.90 -6.41
N ALA A 123 8.27 -2.92 -7.30
CA ALA A 123 7.08 -2.07 -7.20
C ALA A 123 5.81 -2.89 -6.90
N MET A 124 4.92 -2.32 -6.10
CA MET A 124 3.70 -2.99 -5.64
C MET A 124 2.55 -2.00 -5.57
N ASN A 125 1.32 -2.51 -5.54
CA ASN A 125 0.15 -1.66 -5.34
C ASN A 125 0.24 -0.89 -3.99
N PRO A 126 -0.10 0.41 -3.96
CA PRO A 126 0.10 1.24 -2.77
C PRO A 126 -0.79 0.87 -1.57
N HIS A 127 -1.77 -0.03 -1.72
CA HIS A 127 -2.63 -0.49 -0.61
C HIS A 127 -1.85 -0.98 0.62
N ALA A 128 -0.73 -1.68 0.41
CA ALA A 128 0.09 -2.15 1.52
C ALA A 128 0.84 -1.01 2.24
N SER A 129 0.95 0.19 1.65
CA SER A 129 1.70 1.34 2.17
C SER A 129 3.16 1.05 2.51
N GLN A 130 3.78 0.10 1.79
CA GLN A 130 5.10 -0.44 2.11
C GLN A 130 6.21 -0.07 1.12
N GLY A 131 5.91 0.44 -0.08
CA GLY A 131 6.90 0.64 -1.14
C GLY A 131 8.14 1.43 -0.70
N ARG A 132 7.94 2.64 -0.15
CA ARG A 132 9.04 3.48 0.37
C ARG A 132 9.79 2.81 1.52
N MET A 133 9.08 2.17 2.45
CA MET A 133 9.71 1.46 3.56
C MET A 133 10.60 0.33 3.05
N GLN A 134 10.15 -0.44 2.07
CA GLN A 134 10.94 -1.53 1.51
C GLN A 134 12.18 -1.03 0.75
N ALA A 135 12.10 0.09 0.04
CA ALA A 135 13.30 0.71 -0.56
C ALA A 135 14.33 1.13 0.51
N MET A 136 13.89 1.59 1.68
CA MET A 136 14.80 1.88 2.81
C MET A 136 15.44 0.62 3.38
N VAL A 137 14.66 -0.47 3.54
CA VAL A 137 15.23 -1.74 4.03
C VAL A 137 16.17 -2.37 2.99
N ASP A 138 15.95 -2.14 1.69
CA ASP A 138 16.92 -2.51 0.65
C ASP A 138 18.26 -1.80 0.88
N ALA A 139 18.22 -0.48 1.07
CA ALA A 139 19.42 0.31 1.34
C ALA A 139 20.14 -0.14 2.62
N MET A 140 19.42 -0.46 3.69
CA MET A 140 20.01 -0.99 4.92
C MET A 140 20.66 -2.35 4.70
N THR A 141 20.01 -3.25 3.96
CA THR A 141 20.56 -4.60 3.69
C THR A 141 21.81 -4.52 2.82
N LEU A 142 21.84 -3.59 1.87
CA LEU A 142 23.04 -3.31 1.08
C LEU A 142 24.14 -2.67 1.94
N ALA A 143 23.81 -1.79 2.88
CA ALA A 143 24.80 -1.20 3.79
C ALA A 143 25.50 -2.25 4.66
N ASP A 144 24.82 -3.34 5.00
CA ASP A 144 25.41 -4.48 5.72
C ASP A 144 26.29 -5.37 4.80
N LEU A 145 25.94 -5.50 3.52
CA LEU A 145 26.63 -6.38 2.55
C LEU A 145 27.86 -5.71 1.90
N LEU A 146 27.75 -4.44 1.51
CA LEU A 146 28.76 -3.73 0.74
C LEU A 146 30.15 -3.63 1.40
N PRO A 147 30.30 -3.51 2.74
CA PRO A 147 31.61 -3.52 3.39
C PRO A 147 32.42 -4.78 3.09
N GLU A 148 31.76 -5.95 3.04
CA GLU A 148 32.40 -7.21 2.69
C GLU A 148 32.86 -7.20 1.23
N CYS A 149 31.96 -6.80 0.30
CA CYS A 149 32.30 -6.69 -1.12
C CYS A 149 33.49 -5.75 -1.37
N LEU A 150 33.55 -4.63 -0.63
CA LEU A 150 34.66 -3.67 -0.71
C LEU A 150 35.97 -4.27 -0.18
N ALA A 151 35.92 -5.03 0.92
CA ALA A 151 37.10 -5.65 1.50
C ALA A 151 37.68 -6.77 0.62
N THR A 152 36.82 -7.53 -0.07
CA THR A 152 37.22 -8.64 -0.95
C THR A 152 37.40 -8.23 -2.42
N ASN A 153 36.99 -7.00 -2.77
CA ASN A 153 36.88 -6.52 -4.15
C ASN A 153 36.03 -7.45 -5.03
N ASP A 154 34.99 -8.06 -4.45
CA ASP A 154 34.06 -8.95 -5.13
C ASP A 154 32.66 -8.32 -5.21
N TYR A 155 32.33 -7.86 -6.42
CA TYR A 155 31.01 -7.31 -6.78
C TYR A 155 30.26 -8.23 -7.74
N SER A 156 30.61 -9.52 -7.78
CA SER A 156 29.93 -10.49 -8.62
C SER A 156 28.45 -10.59 -8.26
N ALA A 157 27.62 -10.93 -9.24
CA ALA A 157 26.22 -11.24 -9.03
C ALA A 157 26.04 -12.34 -7.98
N ALA A 158 26.99 -13.28 -7.87
CA ALA A 158 26.99 -14.34 -6.87
C ALA A 158 27.06 -13.79 -5.45
N THR A 159 27.98 -12.86 -5.18
CA THR A 159 28.11 -12.22 -3.86
C THR A 159 26.94 -11.29 -3.57
N LEU A 160 26.52 -10.50 -4.56
CA LEU A 160 25.38 -9.60 -4.43
C LEU A 160 24.05 -10.35 -4.23
N LYS A 161 23.95 -11.62 -4.66
CA LYS A 161 22.73 -12.43 -4.49
C LYS A 161 22.27 -12.55 -3.03
N ARG A 162 23.18 -12.43 -2.06
CA ARG A 162 22.86 -12.39 -0.62
C ARG A 162 21.86 -11.29 -0.26
N TYR A 163 21.95 -10.13 -0.91
CA TYR A 163 20.97 -9.05 -0.74
C TYR A 163 19.59 -9.49 -1.24
N GLU A 164 19.53 -10.07 -2.44
CA GLU A 164 18.28 -10.52 -3.02
C GLU A 164 17.63 -11.63 -2.18
N ASP A 165 18.42 -12.61 -1.72
CA ASP A 165 17.93 -13.75 -0.94
C ASP A 165 17.41 -13.30 0.43
N ALA A 166 18.03 -12.30 1.05
CA ALA A 166 17.56 -11.71 2.30
C ALA A 166 16.23 -10.95 2.13
N ARG A 167 16.02 -10.30 0.99
CA ARG A 167 14.91 -9.34 0.79
C ARG A 167 13.70 -9.94 0.06
N ARG A 168 13.94 -10.76 -0.98
CA ARG A 168 12.90 -11.27 -1.88
C ARG A 168 11.75 -11.99 -1.17
N PRO A 169 11.97 -12.85 -0.15
CA PRO A 169 10.86 -13.55 0.50
C PRO A 169 9.83 -12.61 1.14
N HIS A 170 10.31 -11.58 1.86
CA HIS A 170 9.45 -10.62 2.54
C HIS A 170 8.73 -9.71 1.54
N VAL A 171 9.45 -9.22 0.54
CA VAL A 171 8.88 -8.36 -0.51
C VAL A 171 7.84 -9.11 -1.36
N ALA A 172 8.09 -10.38 -1.71
CA ALA A 172 7.14 -11.20 -2.45
C ALA A 172 5.84 -11.43 -1.65
N MET A 173 5.96 -11.63 -0.33
CA MET A 173 4.81 -11.71 0.57
C MET A 173 4.00 -10.41 0.55
N LEU A 174 4.66 -9.24 0.64
CA LEU A 174 3.99 -7.94 0.58
C LEU A 174 3.34 -7.68 -0.79
N GLN A 175 3.99 -8.01 -1.90
CA GLN A 175 3.39 -7.90 -3.24
C GLN A 175 2.12 -8.74 -3.36
N LYS A 176 2.15 -9.99 -2.86
CA LYS A 176 0.97 -10.86 -2.84
C LYS A 176 -0.15 -10.28 -1.98
N LEU A 177 0.17 -9.74 -0.80
CA LEU A 177 -0.82 -9.08 0.04
C LEU A 177 -1.40 -7.83 -0.63
N ALA A 178 -0.59 -7.07 -1.35
CA ALA A 178 -1.06 -5.90 -2.09
C ALA A 178 -2.02 -6.31 -3.21
N ASP A 179 -1.72 -7.39 -3.95
CA ASP A 179 -2.61 -7.97 -4.96
C ASP A 179 -3.95 -8.43 -4.37
N GLU A 180 -3.91 -9.13 -3.23
CA GLU A 180 -5.12 -9.57 -2.51
C GLU A 180 -5.95 -8.36 -2.06
N GLN A 181 -5.31 -7.31 -1.53
CA GLN A 181 -5.99 -6.08 -1.10
C GLN A 181 -6.65 -5.34 -2.26
N VAL A 182 -6.06 -5.31 -3.45
CA VAL A 182 -6.71 -4.74 -4.65
C VAL A 182 -8.05 -5.43 -4.91
N LEU A 183 -8.09 -6.76 -4.83
CA LEU A 183 -9.32 -7.53 -5.03
C LEU A 183 -10.37 -7.17 -3.98
N PHE A 184 -10.00 -7.05 -2.70
CA PHE A 184 -10.97 -6.75 -1.65
C PHE A 184 -11.41 -5.28 -1.64
N TRP A 185 -10.50 -4.33 -1.85
CA TRP A 185 -10.79 -2.89 -1.71
C TRP A 185 -11.41 -2.29 -2.96
N ASN A 186 -11.01 -2.71 -4.16
CA ASN A 186 -11.46 -2.09 -5.40
C ASN A 186 -12.74 -2.74 -5.98
N THR A 187 -13.26 -3.80 -5.36
CA THR A 187 -14.37 -4.59 -5.90
C THR A 187 -15.71 -3.85 -5.95
N ALA A 188 -16.51 -4.18 -6.97
CA ALA A 188 -17.95 -3.89 -7.04
C ALA A 188 -18.81 -5.13 -6.76
N ASN A 189 -18.20 -6.31 -6.60
CA ASN A 189 -18.95 -7.53 -6.38
C ASN A 189 -19.65 -7.46 -5.01
N PRO A 190 -20.99 -7.52 -4.96
CA PRO A 190 -21.73 -7.39 -3.69
C PRO A 190 -21.35 -8.44 -2.65
N LEU A 191 -21.01 -9.67 -3.07
CA LEU A 191 -20.62 -10.75 -2.17
C LEU A 191 -19.24 -10.50 -1.55
N ILE A 192 -18.28 -10.04 -2.36
CA ILE A 192 -16.95 -9.69 -1.87
C ILE A 192 -17.04 -8.46 -0.97
N GLY A 193 -17.85 -7.46 -1.34
CA GLY A 193 -18.13 -6.28 -0.51
C GLY A 193 -18.73 -6.64 0.84
N PHE A 194 -19.74 -7.52 0.87
CA PHE A 194 -20.33 -8.02 2.10
C PHE A 194 -19.31 -8.75 2.98
N LEU A 195 -18.49 -9.63 2.39
CA LEU A 195 -17.44 -10.35 3.13
C LEU A 195 -16.39 -9.39 3.68
N ARG A 196 -15.96 -8.40 2.89
CA ARG A 196 -15.06 -7.32 3.34
C ARG A 196 -15.63 -6.57 4.53
N ASP A 197 -16.87 -6.09 4.42
CA ASP A 197 -17.48 -5.25 5.45
C ASP A 197 -17.66 -6.06 6.74
N ARG A 198 -17.95 -7.36 6.62
CA ARG A 198 -17.95 -8.30 7.74
C ARG A 198 -16.56 -8.46 8.35
N VAL A 199 -15.51 -8.61 7.54
CA VAL A 199 -14.12 -8.67 8.02
C VAL A 199 -13.75 -7.41 8.79
N PHE A 200 -14.08 -6.21 8.28
CA PHE A 200 -13.84 -4.96 9.00
C PHE A 200 -14.58 -4.92 10.34
N SER A 201 -15.84 -5.33 10.37
CA SER A 201 -16.62 -5.39 11.62
C SER A 201 -16.03 -6.37 12.63
N THR A 202 -15.50 -7.51 12.18
CA THR A 202 -14.82 -8.47 13.05
C THR A 202 -13.48 -7.95 13.56
N LEU A 203 -12.69 -7.28 12.70
CA LEU A 203 -11.41 -6.69 13.09
C LEU A 203 -11.57 -5.60 14.15
N ASP A 204 -12.62 -4.80 14.06
CA ASP A 204 -12.93 -3.77 15.07
C ASP A 204 -13.10 -4.38 16.48
N ARG A 205 -13.71 -5.57 16.55
CA ARG A 205 -14.02 -6.27 17.80
C ARG A 205 -12.96 -7.26 18.25
N ASN A 206 -11.94 -7.52 17.42
CA ASN A 206 -10.91 -8.53 17.66
C ASN A 206 -9.53 -7.86 17.74
N ALA A 207 -9.08 -7.59 18.96
CA ALA A 207 -7.81 -6.93 19.24
C ALA A 207 -6.61 -7.72 18.70
N ARG A 208 -6.66 -9.05 18.74
CA ARG A 208 -5.59 -9.92 18.19
C ARG A 208 -5.45 -9.73 16.68
N LEU A 209 -6.54 -9.90 15.93
CA LEU A 209 -6.51 -9.78 14.47
C LEU A 209 -6.19 -8.34 14.04
N ARG A 210 -6.72 -7.33 14.74
CA ARG A 210 -6.38 -5.92 14.52
C ARG A 210 -4.89 -5.66 14.73
N TYR A 211 -4.31 -6.19 15.79
CA TYR A 211 -2.87 -6.08 16.05
C TYR A 211 -2.03 -6.74 14.95
N ARG A 212 -2.48 -7.89 14.40
CA ARG A 212 -1.79 -8.55 13.28
C ARG A 212 -1.81 -7.74 11.99
N VAL A 213 -2.94 -7.09 11.68
CA VAL A 213 -3.02 -6.16 10.53
C VAL A 213 -2.12 -4.97 10.78
N LEU A 214 -2.23 -4.30 11.93
CA LEU A 214 -1.44 -3.12 12.28
C LEU A 214 0.06 -3.39 12.22
N SER A 215 0.53 -4.48 12.82
CA SER A 215 1.95 -4.86 12.82
C SER A 215 2.47 -5.22 11.42
N THR A 216 1.60 -5.72 10.52
CA THR A 216 1.96 -5.93 9.11
C THR A 216 2.10 -4.60 8.38
N THR A 217 1.12 -3.70 8.52
CA THR A 217 1.16 -2.37 7.90
C THR A 217 2.32 -1.54 8.42
N ALA A 218 2.71 -1.70 9.69
CA ALA A 218 3.89 -1.07 10.30
C ALA A 218 5.22 -1.72 9.89
N GLY A 219 5.21 -2.81 9.13
CA GLY A 219 6.43 -3.49 8.66
C GLY A 219 7.11 -4.40 9.69
N PHE A 220 6.48 -4.67 10.84
CA PHE A 220 7.07 -5.50 11.90
C PHE A 220 6.91 -7.01 11.70
N ARG A 221 6.10 -7.45 10.73
CA ARG A 221 5.85 -8.87 10.47
C ARG A 221 6.62 -9.39 9.26
N LYS A 222 7.33 -10.50 9.45
CA LYS A 222 8.00 -11.24 8.36
C LYS A 222 7.07 -12.22 7.62
N ALA A 223 5.92 -12.55 8.21
CA ALA A 223 4.95 -13.50 7.69
C ALA A 223 3.58 -12.83 7.45
N PRO A 224 2.71 -13.42 6.60
CA PRO A 224 1.38 -12.88 6.34
C PRO A 224 0.55 -12.64 7.63
N PRO A 225 -0.31 -11.61 7.65
CA PRO A 225 -1.12 -11.28 8.81
C PRO A 225 -2.09 -12.39 9.17
N PHE A 226 -2.58 -13.18 8.21
CA PHE A 226 -3.60 -14.20 8.44
C PHE A 226 -3.22 -15.54 7.82
N GLY A 227 -3.29 -16.61 8.62
CA GLY A 227 -3.36 -17.99 8.12
C GLY A 227 -4.79 -18.37 7.71
N MET A 228 -5.01 -19.64 7.36
CA MET A 228 -6.34 -20.11 6.95
C MET A 228 -7.39 -19.97 8.07
N LEU A 229 -7.04 -20.36 9.30
CA LEU A 229 -7.93 -20.21 10.46
C LEU A 229 -8.22 -18.74 10.76
N ASP A 230 -7.21 -17.86 10.68
CA ASP A 230 -7.42 -16.43 10.89
C ASP A 230 -8.36 -15.83 9.84
N ARG A 231 -8.27 -16.28 8.58
CA ARG A 231 -9.19 -15.83 7.51
C ARG A 231 -10.63 -16.26 7.80
N LEU A 232 -10.85 -17.49 8.29
CA LEU A 232 -12.17 -17.96 8.70
C LEU A 232 -12.71 -17.19 9.91
N MET A 233 -11.84 -16.88 10.89
CA MET A 233 -12.20 -16.06 12.05
C MET A 233 -12.52 -14.63 11.63
N ALA A 234 -11.69 -14.01 10.79
CA ALA A 234 -11.89 -12.67 10.27
C ALA A 234 -13.18 -12.57 9.44
N ALA A 235 -13.50 -13.59 8.64
CA ALA A 235 -14.77 -13.68 7.90
C ALA A 235 -15.99 -13.95 8.82
N GLY A 236 -15.75 -14.23 10.11
CA GLY A 236 -16.78 -14.54 11.09
C GLY A 236 -17.45 -15.90 10.87
N PHE A 237 -16.73 -16.86 10.27
CA PHE A 237 -17.15 -18.26 10.14
C PHE A 237 -16.72 -19.11 11.35
N LEU A 238 -15.71 -18.68 12.10
CA LEU A 238 -15.25 -19.33 13.32
C LEU A 238 -15.11 -18.30 14.46
N PRO A 239 -15.45 -18.65 15.70
CA PRO A 239 -15.12 -17.82 16.85
C PRO A 239 -13.61 -17.80 17.08
N ASP A 240 -13.10 -16.68 17.60
CA ASP A 240 -11.72 -16.57 18.02
C ASP A 240 -11.62 -16.55 19.55
N PRO A 241 -11.15 -17.65 20.19
CA PRO A 241 -11.04 -17.71 21.64
C PRO A 241 -10.01 -16.74 22.21
N SER A 242 -9.05 -16.26 21.40
CA SER A 242 -8.02 -15.30 21.82
C SER A 242 -8.28 -13.89 21.30
N ALA A 243 -9.53 -13.55 20.94
CA ALA A 243 -9.87 -12.26 20.32
C ALA A 243 -9.43 -11.02 21.14
N ARG A 244 -9.34 -11.16 22.47
CA ARG A 244 -8.92 -10.09 23.39
C ARG A 244 -7.42 -10.10 23.72
N ASP A 245 -6.71 -11.16 23.35
CA ASP A 245 -5.30 -11.33 23.68
C ASP A 245 -4.40 -10.83 22.54
N MET A 246 -3.85 -9.62 22.70
CA MET A 246 -2.91 -9.06 21.73
C MET A 246 -1.58 -9.81 21.70
N ALA A 247 -1.14 -10.43 22.81
CA ALA A 247 0.11 -11.17 22.87
C ALA A 247 0.04 -12.46 22.05
N ALA A 248 -1.13 -13.09 21.97
CA ALA A 248 -1.41 -14.19 21.04
C ALA A 248 -1.35 -13.75 19.56
N GLY A 249 -1.41 -12.45 19.29
CA GLY A 249 -1.19 -11.85 17.97
C GLY A 249 0.27 -11.46 17.72
N GLY A 250 1.20 -11.86 18.60
CA GLY A 250 2.58 -11.40 18.63
C GLY A 250 3.43 -11.75 17.41
N ILE A 251 4.55 -11.03 17.33
CA ILE A 251 5.69 -11.29 16.46
C ILE A 251 6.66 -12.12 17.32
N ARG A 252 6.83 -13.40 17.02
CA ARG A 252 7.99 -14.16 17.51
C ARG A 252 9.10 -14.05 16.48
#